data_AF-A0A7V0L2Q8-F1
#
_entry.id   AF-A0A7V0L2Q8-F1
#
_cell.length_a   1.000
_cell.length_b   1.000
_cell.length_c   1.000
_cell.angle_alpha   90.00
_cell.angle_beta   90.00
_cell.angle_gamma   90.00
#
_symmetry.space_group_name_H-M   'P 1'
#
loop_
_entity.id
_entity.type
_entity.pdbx_description
1 polymer ?
#
loop_
_entity_poly.entity_id
_entity_poly.type
_entity_poly.pdbx_seq_one_letter_code
_entity_poly.pdbx_strand_id
1 'polypeptide(L)'
;MNTNPDENHFFSIPKKYLYFGLTGLLFLLLVWRLFYLQIYATKKYYLQSQKNHIREVVLEPLRGIIYDRDGRVLVDDHPAYSVYVTPYEIRHLPRLLNRLGAILKMSPPEMRAY
;
A
#
# COMPACT_ATOMS: atom_id res chain seq x y z
N MET A 1 -10.58 6.99 -82.32
CA MET A 1 -9.26 7.00 -81.66
C MET A 1 -9.51 7.12 -80.17
N ASN A 2 -9.20 6.05 -79.42
CA ASN A 2 -9.37 5.92 -77.98
C ASN A 2 -8.42 6.85 -77.21
N THR A 3 -8.91 7.54 -76.17
CA THR A 3 -8.18 7.72 -74.89
C THR A 3 -9.17 7.87 -73.74
N ASN A 4 -9.52 6.72 -73.17
CA ASN A 4 -10.19 6.48 -71.89
C ASN A 4 -9.69 7.41 -70.75
N PRO A 5 -10.55 8.22 -70.10
CA PRO A 5 -10.10 9.22 -69.12
C PRO A 5 -10.31 8.88 -67.62
N ASP A 6 -10.36 7.61 -67.20
CA ASP A 6 -10.72 7.32 -65.79
C ASP A 6 -10.30 5.95 -65.21
N GLU A 7 -9.29 5.30 -65.78
CA GLU A 7 -8.61 4.19 -65.10
C GLU A 7 -7.65 4.77 -64.05
N ASN A 8 -8.12 4.93 -62.79
CA ASN A 8 -7.35 4.79 -61.52
C ASN A 8 -8.06 5.37 -60.27
N HIS A 9 -9.38 5.56 -60.27
CA HIS A 9 -10.10 6.02 -59.07
C HIS A 9 -10.63 4.89 -58.16
N PHE A 10 -10.00 3.71 -58.16
CA PHE A 10 -10.62 2.52 -57.56
C PHE A 10 -10.39 2.33 -56.05
N PHE A 11 -9.38 2.90 -55.39
CA PHE A 11 -9.17 2.66 -53.95
C PHE A 11 -8.44 3.80 -53.20
N SER A 12 -9.05 4.98 -53.12
CA SER A 12 -8.63 5.99 -52.15
C SER A 12 -9.44 5.83 -50.87
N ILE A 13 -9.12 4.83 -50.04
CA ILE A 13 -9.69 4.71 -48.68
C ILE A 13 -9.45 6.06 -48.00
N PRO A 14 -10.51 6.82 -47.66
CA PRO A 14 -10.27 8.15 -47.13
C PRO A 14 -9.55 8.00 -45.80
N LYS A 15 -8.47 8.77 -45.62
CA LYS A 15 -7.55 8.70 -44.48
C LYS A 15 -8.28 8.70 -43.12
N LYS A 16 -9.50 9.26 -43.06
CA LYS A 16 -10.41 9.24 -41.91
C LYS A 16 -10.73 7.82 -41.39
N TYR A 17 -10.99 6.85 -42.27
CA TYR A 17 -11.26 5.47 -41.86
C TYR A 17 -9.99 4.76 -41.37
N LEU A 18 -8.83 5.12 -41.90
CA LEU A 18 -7.54 4.64 -41.39
C LEU A 18 -7.31 5.11 -39.95
N TYR A 19 -7.53 6.40 -39.67
CA TYR A 19 -7.43 6.94 -38.30
C TYR A 19 -8.46 6.32 -37.35
N PHE A 20 -9.70 6.16 -37.80
CA PHE A 20 -10.75 5.53 -37.00
C PHE A 20 -10.44 4.06 -36.68
N GLY A 21 -9.92 3.30 -37.65
CA GLY A 21 -9.46 1.92 -37.46
C GLY A 21 -8.28 1.84 -36.49
N LEU A 22 -7.31 2.75 -36.59
CA LEU A 22 -6.17 2.81 -35.68
C LEU A 22 -6.60 3.10 -34.24
N THR A 23 -7.48 4.11 -34.04
CA THR A 23 -8.03 4.43 -32.72
C THR A 23 -8.85 3.27 -32.17
N GLY A 24 -9.66 2.62 -32.99
CA GLY A 24 -10.43 1.44 -32.60
C GLY A 24 -9.53 0.29 -32.13
N LEU A 25 -8.46 0.01 -32.85
CA LEU A 25 -7.49 -1.03 -32.49
C LEU A 25 -6.80 -0.75 -31.14
N LEU A 26 -6.41 0.51 -30.90
CA LEU A 26 -5.83 0.96 -29.62
C LEU A 26 -6.79 0.73 -28.44
N PHE A 27 -8.07 1.09 -28.61
CA PHE A 27 -9.09 0.85 -27.60
C PHE A 27 -9.33 -0.65 -27.37
N LEU A 28 -9.32 -1.45 -28.43
CA LEU A 28 -9.51 -2.90 -28.34
C LEU A 28 -8.37 -3.56 -27.55
N LEU A 29 -7.13 -3.12 -27.76
CA LEU A 29 -5.97 -3.55 -26.97
C LEU A 29 -6.12 -3.18 -25.49
N LEU A 30 -6.60 -1.97 -25.18
CA LEU A 30 -6.86 -1.54 -23.80
C LEU A 30 -7.93 -2.40 -23.13
N VAL A 31 -9.04 -2.68 -23.82
CA VAL A 31 -10.12 -3.54 -23.31
C VAL A 31 -9.61 -4.96 -23.07
N TRP A 32 -8.82 -5.51 -23.99
CA TRP A 32 -8.18 -6.81 -23.81
C TRP A 32 -7.26 -6.84 -22.59
N ARG A 33 -6.44 -5.80 -22.40
CA ARG A 33 -5.56 -5.68 -21.24
C ARG A 33 -6.35 -5.60 -19.94
N LEU A 34 -7.45 -4.85 -19.92
CA LEU A 34 -8.34 -4.73 -18.77
C LEU A 34 -8.98 -6.08 -18.43
N PHE A 35 -9.48 -6.80 -19.44
CA PHE A 35 -10.05 -8.13 -19.27
C PHE A 35 -9.03 -9.14 -18.71
N TYR A 36 -7.78 -9.09 -19.20
CA TYR A 36 -6.70 -9.91 -18.66
C TYR A 36 -6.44 -9.63 -17.17
N LEU A 37 -6.39 -8.36 -16.77
CA LEU A 37 -6.25 -7.97 -15.36
C LEU A 37 -7.44 -8.46 -14.52
N GLN A 38 -8.66 -8.35 -15.05
CA GLN A 38 -9.88 -8.75 -14.37
C GLN A 38 -10.11 -10.27 -14.28
N ILE A 39 -9.48 -11.09 -15.13
CA ILE A 39 -9.67 -12.56 -15.07
C ILE A 39 -8.44 -13.25 -14.50
N TYR A 40 -7.25 -12.98 -15.04
CA TYR A 40 -6.03 -13.64 -14.59
C TYR A 40 -5.49 -13.03 -13.31
N ALA A 41 -5.54 -11.71 -13.15
CA ALA A 41 -4.95 -11.04 -12.00
C ALA A 41 -5.91 -10.88 -10.82
N THR A 42 -7.23 -11.03 -11.02
CA THR A 42 -8.23 -10.92 -9.94
C THR A 42 -7.96 -11.90 -8.81
N LYS A 43 -7.60 -13.16 -9.08
CA LYS A 43 -7.29 -14.11 -8.01
C LYS A 43 -6.09 -13.66 -7.14
N LYS A 44 -5.09 -13.03 -7.77
CA LYS A 44 -3.89 -12.52 -7.09
C LYS A 44 -4.19 -11.28 -6.25
N TYR A 45 -4.94 -10.32 -6.81
CA TYR A 45 -5.30 -9.08 -6.12
C TYR A 45 -6.37 -9.29 -5.05
N TYR A 46 -7.29 -10.23 -5.26
CA TYR A 46 -8.29 -10.61 -4.27
C TYR A 46 -7.64 -11.24 -3.02
N LEU A 47 -6.69 -12.17 -3.20
CA LEU A 47 -5.94 -12.76 -2.09
C LEU A 47 -5.08 -11.74 -1.33
N GLN A 48 -4.46 -10.78 -2.02
CA GLN A 48 -3.71 -9.70 -1.37
C GLN A 48 -4.63 -8.72 -0.63
N SER A 49 -5.79 -8.40 -1.19
CA SER A 49 -6.78 -7.52 -0.55
C SER A 49 -7.35 -8.16 0.72
N GLN A 50 -7.64 -9.47 0.70
CA GLN A 50 -8.13 -10.18 1.89
C GLN A 50 -7.11 -10.17 3.04
N LYS A 51 -5.82 -10.38 2.73
CA LYS A 51 -4.74 -10.28 3.73
C LYS A 51 -4.57 -8.88 4.33
N ASN A 52 -4.93 -7.84 3.57
CA ASN A 52 -4.88 -6.47 4.06
C ASN A 52 -6.16 -6.06 4.82
N HIS A 53 -7.29 -6.75 4.59
CA HIS A 53 -8.57 -6.42 5.21
C HIS A 53 -8.77 -7.09 6.57
N ILE A 54 -8.26 -8.31 6.75
CA ILE A 54 -8.35 -9.04 8.01
C ILE A 54 -6.99 -8.95 8.72
N ARG A 55 -6.77 -7.84 9.43
CA ARG A 55 -5.71 -7.79 10.42
C ARG A 55 -6.27 -8.43 11.68
N GLU A 56 -5.98 -9.71 11.88
CA GLU A 56 -6.34 -10.42 13.10
C GLU A 56 -5.56 -9.80 14.26
N VAL A 57 -6.21 -8.88 14.97
CA VAL A 57 -5.67 -8.32 16.21
C VAL A 57 -6.08 -9.30 17.30
N VAL A 58 -5.13 -10.13 17.74
CA VAL A 58 -5.29 -10.93 18.95
C VAL A 58 -5.43 -9.95 20.11
N LEU A 59 -6.63 -9.83 20.66
CA LEU A 59 -6.85 -9.10 21.91
C LEU A 59 -6.42 -10.04 23.04
N GLU A 60 -5.25 -9.78 23.62
CA GLU A 60 -4.84 -10.49 24.82
C GLU A 60 -5.84 -10.18 25.94
N PRO A 61 -6.39 -11.20 26.62
CA PRO A 61 -7.27 -10.97 27.75
C PRO A 61 -6.47 -10.33 28.89
N LEU A 62 -7.05 -9.28 29.51
CA LEU A 62 -6.51 -8.67 30.72
C LEU A 62 -6.29 -9.74 31.80
N ARG A 63 -5.10 -9.74 32.41
CA ARG A 63 -4.78 -10.67 33.49
C ARG A 63 -5.57 -10.28 34.74
N GLY A 64 -6.25 -11.23 35.36
CA GLY A 64 -6.99 -10.97 36.60
C GLY A 64 -6.05 -10.60 37.75
N ILE A 65 -6.55 -9.75 38.65
CA ILE A 65 -5.86 -9.35 39.88
C ILE A 65 -5.78 -10.56 40.83
N ILE A 66 -4.60 -10.85 41.37
CA ILE A 66 -4.40 -11.94 42.33
C ILE A 66 -4.46 -11.38 43.75
N TYR A 67 -5.36 -11.92 44.57
CA TYR A 67 -5.53 -11.53 45.97
C TYR A 67 -4.97 -12.60 46.93
N ASP A 68 -4.44 -12.15 48.07
CA ASP A 68 -4.11 -13.01 49.22
C ASP A 68 -5.39 -13.40 50.00
N ARG A 69 -5.27 -14.34 50.94
CA ARG A 69 -6.35 -14.82 51.82
C ARG A 69 -7.05 -13.70 52.61
N ASP A 70 -6.33 -12.60 52.88
CA ASP A 70 -6.83 -11.41 53.57
C ASP A 70 -7.35 -10.33 52.60
N GLY A 71 -7.52 -10.64 51.31
CA GLY A 71 -8.05 -9.70 50.31
C GLY A 71 -7.05 -8.64 49.83
N ARG A 72 -5.75 -8.78 50.13
CA ARG A 72 -4.70 -7.87 49.68
C ARG A 72 -4.25 -8.22 48.27
N VAL A 73 -4.09 -7.22 47.40
CA VAL A 73 -3.60 -7.42 46.03
C VAL A 73 -2.11 -7.79 46.07
N LEU A 74 -1.76 -8.92 45.44
CA LEU A 74 -0.38 -9.42 45.29
C LEU A 74 0.19 -9.14 43.91
N VAL A 75 -0.64 -9.22 42.86
CA VAL A 75 -0.25 -8.98 41.47
C VAL A 75 -1.35 -8.18 40.78
N ASP A 76 -0.96 -7.06 40.18
CA ASP A 76 -1.79 -6.16 39.37
C ASP A 76 -1.07 -5.86 38.05
N ASP A 77 -1.83 -5.52 37.02
CA ASP A 77 -1.30 -5.10 35.72
C ASP A 77 -1.12 -3.59 35.71
N HIS A 78 0.12 -3.12 35.55
CA HIS A 78 0.42 -1.70 35.46
C HIS A 78 0.79 -1.32 34.03
N PRO A 79 0.24 -0.22 33.48
CA PRO A 79 0.51 0.18 32.12
C PRO A 79 2.01 0.48 31.92
N ALA A 80 2.65 -0.26 31.03
CA ALA A 80 4.01 -0.01 30.59
C ALA A 80 3.99 0.98 29.43
N TYR A 81 4.52 2.19 29.65
CA TYR A 81 4.64 3.21 28.61
C TYR A 81 5.97 3.06 27.87
N SER A 82 5.89 2.81 26.55
CA SER A 82 7.06 2.73 25.66
C SER A 82 7.06 3.92 24.68
N VAL A 83 8.22 4.55 24.50
CA VAL A 83 8.39 5.67 23.56
C VAL A 83 9.13 5.17 22.33
N TYR A 84 8.51 5.31 21.15
CA TYR A 84 9.11 4.94 19.87
C TYR A 84 9.32 6.18 19.00
N VAL A 85 10.40 6.16 18.21
CA VAL A 85 10.81 7.29 17.40
C VAL A 85 11.22 6.80 16.03
N THR A 86 10.52 7.27 14.98
CA THR A 86 10.80 6.90 13.58
C THR A 86 11.90 7.78 13.00
N PRO A 87 13.11 7.26 12.69
CA PRO A 87 14.26 8.10 12.32
C PRO A 87 14.02 8.98 11.09
N TYR A 88 13.21 8.52 10.13
CA TYR A 88 12.94 9.20 8.87
C TYR A 88 12.06 10.46 9.02
N GLU A 89 11.24 10.55 10.08
CA GLU A 89 10.35 11.69 10.32
C GLU A 89 11.04 12.84 11.08
N ILE A 90 12.31 12.66 11.45
CA ILE A 90 13.03 13.57 12.36
C ILE A 90 14.03 14.40 11.58
N ARG A 91 13.83 15.72 11.60
CA ARG A 91 14.76 16.67 10.95
C ARG A 91 16.15 16.68 11.58
N HIS A 92 16.25 16.51 12.90
CA HIS A 92 17.52 16.60 13.64
C HIS A 92 17.59 15.58 14.80
N LEU A 93 17.95 14.34 14.46
CA LEU A 93 18.08 13.23 15.39
C LEU A 93 18.99 13.51 16.61
N PRO A 94 20.18 14.13 16.49
CA PRO A 94 21.05 14.38 17.65
C PRO A 94 20.42 15.32 18.69
N ARG A 95 19.66 16.32 18.23
CA ARG A 95 19.00 17.30 19.11
C ARG A 95 17.82 16.68 19.85
N LEU A 96 17.08 15.78 19.17
CA LEU A 96 15.98 15.03 19.79
C LEU A 96 16.51 14.07 20.85
N LEU A 97 17.56 13.29 20.55
CA LEU A 97 18.16 12.34 21.48
C LEU A 97 18.70 13.04 22.74
N ASN A 98 19.33 14.21 22.60
CA ASN A 98 19.80 14.96 23.77
C ASN A 98 18.64 15.45 24.67
N ARG A 99 17.52 15.87 24.08
CA ARG A 99 16.32 16.29 24.85
C ARG A 99 15.62 15.12 25.51
N LEU A 100 15.42 14.02 24.78
CA LEU A 100 14.78 12.81 25.31
C LEU A 100 15.65 12.16 26.39
N GLY A 101 16.97 12.07 26.19
CA GLY A 101 17.90 11.55 27.19
C GLY A 101 17.90 12.34 28.49
N ALA A 102 17.78 13.68 28.42
CA ALA A 102 17.69 14.53 29.61
C ALA A 102 16.39 14.30 30.41
N ILE A 103 15.27 14.02 29.74
CA ILE A 103 13.96 13.77 30.38
C ILE A 103 13.88 12.34 30.92
N LEU A 104 14.35 11.36 30.15
CA LEU A 104 14.29 9.94 30.47
C LEU A 104 15.45 9.46 31.35
N LYS A 105 16.43 10.32 31.66
CA LYS A 105 17.66 9.99 32.40
C LYS A 105 18.43 8.80 31.80
N MET A 106 18.34 8.61 30.48
CA MET A 106 19.02 7.54 29.75
C MET A 106 20.14 8.10 28.88
N SER A 107 21.21 7.33 28.71
CA SER A 107 22.36 7.77 27.92
C SER A 107 22.07 7.66 26.40
N PRO A 108 22.57 8.59 25.55
CA PRO A 108 22.42 8.51 24.09
C PRO A 108 22.85 7.19 23.42
N PRO A 109 23.89 6.46 23.87
CA PRO A 109 24.24 5.17 23.30
C PRO A 109 23.23 4.06 23.62
N GLU A 110 22.57 4.07 24.79
CA GLU A 110 21.53 3.09 25.14
C GLU A 110 20.26 3.28 24.29
N MET A 111 19.95 4.52 23.91
CA MET A 111 18.79 4.84 23.04
C MET A 111 18.96 4.41 21.57
N ARG A 112 20.16 4.00 21.15
CA ARG A 112 20.42 3.54 19.76
C ARG A 112 20.41 2.02 19.60
N ALA A 113 20.39 1.28 20.71
CA ALA A 113 20.52 -0.18 20.73
C ALA A 113 19.16 -0.92 20.70
N TYR A 114 18.06 -0.18 20.66
CA TYR A 114 16.68 -0.66 20.59
C TYR A 114 16.01 -0.13 19.32
#